data_AF-A0A8D9F0A8-F1
#
_entry.id   AF-A0A8D9F0A8-F1
#
_cell.length_a   1.000
_cell.length_b   1.000
_cell.length_c   1.000
_cell.angle_alpha   90.00
_cell.angle_beta   90.00
_cell.angle_gamma   90.00
#
_symmetry.space_group_name_H-M   'P 1'
#
loop_
_entity.id
_entity.type
_entity.pdbx_description
1 polymer ?
#
loop_
_entity_poly.entity_id
_entity_poly.type
_entity_poly.pdbx_seq_one_letter_code
_entity_poly.pdbx_strand_id
1 'polypeptide(L)'
;MENAIPHDPVRGYSKCERYAYVQNGTDTSCTPSSFNHSSVIKCNHWIYQYPDENILTEFNIQCPENKWKLTLVGTANTVARLFGMPLAAYVSDRFGRKYILIFGTTLSCLFGTLRALSTNYVMFVTFEALDAFFAAGFYNCAIVLAVELI
;
A
#
# COMPACT_ATOMS: atom_id res chain seq x y z
N MET A 1 18.51 14.54 -20.31
CA MET A 1 18.16 13.77 -19.09
C MET A 1 19.41 13.21 -18.40
N GLU A 2 20.48 12.87 -19.14
CA GLU A 2 21.75 12.36 -18.58
C GLU A 2 22.38 13.23 -17.48
N ASN A 3 22.20 14.55 -17.53
CA ASN A 3 22.89 15.44 -16.58
C ASN A 3 22.13 15.67 -15.25
N ALA A 4 20.88 15.20 -15.14
CA ALA A 4 20.05 15.44 -13.96
C ALA A 4 19.96 14.22 -13.02
N ILE A 5 20.18 13.01 -13.55
CA ILE A 5 20.00 11.75 -12.83
C ILE A 5 21.31 10.95 -12.88
N PRO A 6 21.80 10.43 -11.75
CA PRO A 6 22.93 9.51 -11.71
C PRO A 6 22.72 8.31 -12.64
N HIS A 7 23.74 7.99 -13.44
CA HIS A 7 23.75 6.82 -14.31
C HIS A 7 24.85 5.85 -13.86
N ASP A 8 24.44 4.65 -13.48
CA ASP A 8 25.34 3.55 -13.15
C ASP A 8 25.37 2.56 -14.33
N PRO A 9 26.54 2.24 -14.91
CA PRO A 9 26.63 1.33 -16.06
C PRO A 9 26.11 -0.08 -15.79
N VAL A 10 25.96 -0.50 -14.52
CA VAL A 10 25.44 -1.82 -14.15
C VAL A 10 23.94 -1.77 -13.81
N ARG A 11 23.48 -0.69 -13.17
CA ARG A 11 22.12 -0.56 -12.63
C ARG A 11 21.20 0.36 -13.46
N GLY A 12 21.75 1.03 -14.46
CA GLY A 12 21.07 2.07 -15.24
C GLY A 12 20.88 3.35 -14.42
N TYR A 13 19.86 4.14 -14.78
CA TYR A 13 19.53 5.38 -14.08
C TYR A 13 18.98 5.14 -12.68
N SER A 14 19.46 5.91 -11.69
CA SER A 14 18.94 5.87 -10.33
C SER A 14 17.50 6.38 -10.27
N LYS A 15 16.58 5.60 -9.71
CA LYS A 15 15.14 5.94 -9.64
C LYS A 15 14.76 6.88 -8.48
N CYS A 16 15.64 7.04 -7.50
CA CYS A 16 15.37 7.69 -6.21
C CYS A 16 16.37 8.79 -5.84
N GLU A 17 17.35 9.00 -6.69
CA GLU A 17 18.46 9.92 -6.46
C GLU A 17 18.55 10.86 -7.67
N ARG A 18 18.95 12.09 -7.41
CA ARG A 18 19.17 13.13 -8.43
C ARG A 18 20.36 13.99 -8.05
N TYR A 19 20.95 14.66 -9.03
CA TYR A 19 21.98 15.66 -8.75
C TYR A 19 21.37 16.92 -8.14
N ALA A 20 22.08 17.54 -7.21
CA ALA A 20 21.68 18.79 -6.59
C ALA A 20 21.66 19.91 -7.64
N TYR A 21 20.61 20.72 -7.60
CA TYR A 21 20.49 21.89 -8.46
C TYR A 21 21.24 23.07 -7.82
N VAL A 22 22.09 23.72 -8.60
CA VAL A 22 22.85 24.91 -8.20
C VAL A 22 22.20 26.13 -8.85
N GLN A 23 21.53 26.96 -8.06
CA GLN A 23 21.00 28.24 -8.53
C GLN A 23 22.14 29.24 -8.73
N ASN A 24 22.66 29.31 -9.95
CA ASN A 24 23.52 30.41 -10.38
C ASN A 24 22.66 31.47 -11.10
N GLY A 25 21.96 32.30 -10.34
CA GLY A 25 21.24 33.48 -10.87
C GLY A 25 19.75 33.31 -11.16
N THR A 26 19.10 34.40 -11.60
CA THR A 26 17.66 34.54 -11.89
C THR A 26 17.19 33.87 -13.19
N ASP A 27 18.04 33.07 -13.83
CA ASP A 27 17.69 32.38 -15.07
C ASP A 27 16.72 31.24 -14.81
N THR A 28 15.52 31.36 -15.39
CA THR A 28 14.46 30.34 -15.36
C THR A 28 14.73 29.17 -16.31
N SER A 29 15.92 29.12 -16.94
CA SER A 29 16.28 28.10 -17.92
C SER A 29 17.06 26.93 -17.27
N CYS A 30 16.55 25.71 -17.43
CA CYS A 30 17.23 24.49 -16.98
C CYS A 30 18.35 24.13 -17.97
N THR A 31 19.58 24.56 -17.68
CA THR A 31 20.78 24.24 -18.47
C THR A 31 21.55 23.05 -17.87
N PRO A 32 22.30 22.28 -18.66
CA PRO A 32 23.06 21.14 -18.15
C PRO A 32 24.11 21.52 -17.10
N SER A 33 24.58 22.77 -17.09
CA SER A 33 25.53 23.32 -16.12
C SER A 33 24.92 23.65 -14.75
N SER A 34 23.60 23.60 -14.60
CA SER A 34 22.93 23.89 -13.32
C SER A 34 22.85 22.69 -12.37
N PHE A 35 23.41 21.54 -12.73
CA PHE A 35 23.42 20.33 -11.91
C PHE A 35 24.83 20.04 -11.40
N ASN A 36 24.96 19.87 -10.08
CA ASN A 36 26.22 19.49 -9.46
C ASN A 36 26.35 17.97 -9.42
N HIS A 37 27.22 17.43 -10.26
CA HIS A 37 27.52 16.00 -10.34
C HIS A 37 28.20 15.42 -9.10
N SER A 38 28.80 16.27 -8.24
CA SER A 38 29.45 15.83 -7.00
C SER A 38 28.48 15.69 -5.82
N SER A 39 27.27 16.25 -5.92
CA SER A 39 26.28 16.25 -4.84
C SER A 39 25.03 15.50 -5.26
N VAL A 40 24.89 14.27 -4.76
CA VAL A 40 23.70 13.43 -4.98
C VAL A 40 22.73 13.61 -3.82
N ILE A 41 21.47 13.91 -4.13
CA ILE A 41 20.39 14.10 -3.15
C ILE A 41 19.21 13.18 -3.46
N LYS A 42 18.42 12.84 -2.43
CA LYS A 42 17.22 12.02 -2.57
C LYS A 42 16.08 12.80 -3.24
N CYS A 43 15.31 12.12 -4.07
CA CYS A 43 14.04 12.65 -4.57
C CYS A 43 13.00 12.63 -3.44
N ASN A 44 12.32 13.76 -3.24
CA ASN A 44 11.19 13.86 -2.31
C ASN A 44 9.84 13.94 -3.04
N HIS A 45 9.85 14.31 -4.32
CA HIS A 45 8.67 14.48 -5.14
C HIS A 45 8.92 13.89 -6.52
N TRP A 46 7.92 13.19 -7.05
CA TRP A 46 7.95 12.58 -8.38
C TRP A 46 6.87 13.23 -9.23
N ILE A 47 7.20 13.47 -10.50
CA ILE A 47 6.27 13.97 -11.50
C ILE A 47 6.07 12.83 -12.48
N TYR A 48 4.85 12.30 -12.54
CA TYR A 48 4.50 11.21 -13.43
C TYR A 48 3.92 11.77 -14.72
N GLN A 49 4.27 11.15 -15.85
CA GLN A 49 3.71 11.51 -17.15
C GLN A 49 2.19 11.28 -17.19
N TYR A 50 1.72 10.27 -16.47
CA TYR A 50 0.31 9.98 -16.23
C TYR A 50 0.05 10.14 -14.74
N PRO A 51 -0.93 10.98 -14.33
CA PRO A 51 -1.33 11.12 -12.94
C PRO A 51 -2.15 9.90 -12.52
N ASP A 52 -1.51 8.73 -12.47
CA ASP A 52 -2.18 7.53 -11.97
C ASP A 52 -2.24 7.61 -10.45
N GLU A 53 -3.46 7.69 -9.91
CA GLU A 53 -3.73 7.63 -8.47
C GLU A 53 -3.64 6.17 -8.00
N ASN A 54 -2.44 5.80 -7.56
CA ASN A 54 -2.15 4.47 -7.04
C ASN A 54 -1.58 4.62 -5.63
N ILE A 55 -1.76 3.60 -4.79
CA ILE A 55 -1.19 3.54 -3.42
C ILE A 55 0.31 3.89 -3.39
N LEU A 56 1.04 3.57 -4.47
CA LEU A 56 2.45 3.91 -4.61
C LEU A 56 2.68 5.42 -4.73
N THR A 57 1.91 6.12 -5.57
CA THR A 57 2.04 7.54 -5.85
C THR A 57 1.46 8.38 -4.72
N GLU A 58 0.36 7.93 -4.12
CA GLU A 58 -0.31 8.59 -2.99
C GLU A 58 0.54 8.59 -1.72
N PHE A 59 1.17 7.45 -1.37
CA PHE A 59 2.00 7.33 -0.17
C PHE A 59 3.51 7.46 -0.42
N ASN A 60 3.90 7.80 -1.66
CA ASN A 60 5.28 8.06 -2.06
C ASN A 60 6.26 6.88 -1.76
N ILE A 61 5.87 5.67 -2.18
CA ILE A 61 6.52 4.39 -1.84
C ILE A 61 7.39 3.84 -3.00
N GLN A 62 7.98 4.69 -3.82
CA GLN A 62 8.75 4.25 -5.00
C GLN A 62 10.15 3.73 -4.63
N CYS A 63 10.72 4.25 -3.55
CA CYS A 63 12.11 3.96 -3.19
C CYS A 63 12.28 2.69 -2.37
N PRO A 64 13.39 1.96 -2.56
CA PRO A 64 13.66 0.71 -1.84
C PRO A 64 13.57 0.85 -0.32
N GLU A 65 13.95 2.01 0.21
CA GLU A 65 13.85 2.34 1.64
C GLU A 65 12.42 2.41 2.18
N ASN A 66 11.44 2.69 1.33
CA ASN A 66 10.02 2.78 1.71
C ASN A 66 9.21 1.55 1.28
N LYS A 67 9.75 0.68 0.41
CA LYS A 67 9.04 -0.50 -0.11
C LYS A 67 8.52 -1.44 0.97
N TRP A 68 9.16 -1.48 2.14
CA TRP A 68 8.70 -2.27 3.28
C TRP A 68 7.26 -1.93 3.70
N LYS A 69 6.78 -0.71 3.44
CA LYS A 69 5.39 -0.30 3.71
C LYS A 69 4.37 -1.11 2.92
N LEU A 70 4.68 -1.53 1.69
CA LEU A 70 3.79 -2.40 0.91
C LEU A 70 3.75 -3.80 1.50
N THR A 71 4.92 -4.33 1.85
CA THR A 71 5.03 -5.63 2.51
C THR A 71 4.31 -5.62 3.86
N LEU A 72 4.38 -4.52 4.60
CA LEU A 72 3.69 -4.36 5.88
C LEU A 72 2.18 -4.55 5.73
N VAL A 73 1.55 -3.92 4.75
CA VAL A 73 0.10 -4.07 4.47
C VAL A 73 -0.25 -5.56 4.26
N GLY A 74 0.52 -6.25 3.42
CA GLY A 74 0.31 -7.68 3.15
C GLY A 74 0.52 -8.57 4.38
N THR A 75 1.55 -8.29 5.18
CA THR A 75 1.79 -9.02 6.43
C THR A 75 0.71 -8.77 7.46
N ALA A 76 0.27 -7.52 7.62
CA ALA A 76 -0.81 -7.16 8.55
C ALA A 76 -2.13 -7.85 8.17
N ASN A 77 -2.46 -7.88 6.88
CA ASN A 77 -3.64 -8.60 6.37
C ASN A 77 -3.57 -10.10 6.72
N THR A 78 -2.42 -10.72 6.51
CA THR A 78 -2.22 -12.15 6.80
C THR A 78 -2.29 -12.46 8.30
N VAL A 79 -1.65 -11.63 9.12
CA VAL A 79 -1.67 -11.76 10.60
C VAL A 79 -3.08 -11.54 11.13
N ALA A 80 -3.81 -10.54 10.62
CA ALA A 80 -5.20 -10.32 10.99
C ALA A 80 -6.08 -11.52 10.66
N ARG A 81 -5.92 -12.12 9.47
CA ARG A 81 -6.63 -13.35 9.10
C ARG A 81 -6.28 -14.53 10.00
N LEU A 82 -5.00 -14.66 10.39
CA LEU A 82 -4.54 -15.71 11.31
C LEU A 82 -5.31 -15.70 12.63
N PHE A 83 -5.56 -14.51 13.20
CA PHE A 83 -6.34 -14.37 14.44
C PHE A 83 -7.85 -14.36 14.20
N GLY A 84 -8.30 -13.85 13.07
CA GLY A 84 -9.72 -13.80 12.71
C GLY A 84 -10.32 -15.18 12.45
N MET A 85 -9.56 -16.11 11.86
CA MET A 85 -10.03 -17.46 11.53
C MET A 85 -10.47 -18.27 12.76
N PRO A 86 -9.64 -18.46 13.81
CA PRO A 86 -10.03 -19.20 15.00
C PRO A 86 -11.22 -18.57 15.72
N LEU A 87 -11.26 -17.22 15.79
CA LEU A 87 -12.38 -16.52 16.41
C LEU A 87 -13.66 -16.73 15.61
N ALA A 88 -13.58 -16.62 14.27
CA ALA A 88 -14.72 -16.86 13.40
C ALA A 88 -15.22 -18.30 13.49
N ALA A 89 -14.31 -19.29 13.60
CA ALA A 89 -14.66 -20.68 13.83
C ALA A 89 -15.40 -20.86 15.17
N TYR A 90 -14.83 -20.33 16.27
CA TYR A 90 -15.45 -20.42 17.59
C TYR A 90 -16.84 -19.78 17.65
N VAL A 91 -17.00 -18.59 17.08
CA VAL A 91 -18.27 -17.86 17.07
C VAL A 91 -19.28 -18.55 16.14
N SER A 92 -18.84 -19.07 14.99
CA SER A 92 -19.65 -19.84 14.05
C SER A 92 -20.31 -21.04 14.74
N ASP A 93 -19.53 -21.77 15.54
CA ASP A 93 -20.01 -22.98 16.21
C ASP A 93 -21.01 -22.67 17.34
N ARG A 94 -20.94 -21.47 17.94
CA ARG A 94 -21.78 -21.11 19.09
C ARG A 94 -23.03 -20.30 18.75
N PHE A 95 -22.93 -19.37 17.80
CA PHE A 95 -24.02 -18.47 17.40
C PHE A 95 -24.69 -18.89 16.08
N GLY A 96 -24.16 -19.92 15.42
CA GLY A 96 -24.65 -20.43 14.15
C GLY A 96 -23.98 -19.77 12.94
N ARG A 97 -23.73 -20.58 11.90
CA ARG A 97 -23.01 -20.19 10.67
C ARG A 97 -23.65 -19.01 9.93
N LYS A 98 -24.99 -18.90 9.94
CA LYS A 98 -25.71 -17.82 9.23
C LYS A 98 -25.47 -16.45 9.85
N TYR A 99 -25.40 -16.36 11.18
CA TYR A 99 -25.20 -15.09 11.88
C TYR A 99 -23.80 -14.52 11.64
N ILE A 100 -22.77 -15.36 11.70
CA ILE A 100 -21.39 -14.91 11.44
C ILE A 100 -21.18 -14.47 9.99
N LEU A 101 -21.83 -15.13 9.03
CA LEU A 101 -21.76 -14.72 7.62
C LEU A 101 -22.35 -13.32 7.41
N ILE A 102 -23.57 -13.07 7.91
CA ILE A 102 -24.23 -11.76 7.74
C ILE A 102 -23.47 -10.68 8.50
N PHE A 103 -23.11 -10.93 9.76
CA PHE A 103 -22.46 -9.95 10.60
C PHE A 103 -21.04 -9.64 10.12
N GLY A 104 -20.25 -10.67 9.83
CA GLY A 104 -18.91 -10.52 9.30
C GLY A 104 -18.93 -9.75 7.98
N THR A 105 -19.77 -10.15 7.01
CA THR A 105 -19.77 -9.51 5.68
C THR A 105 -20.19 -8.05 5.75
N THR A 106 -21.16 -7.73 6.62
CA THR A 106 -21.58 -6.36 6.87
C THR A 106 -20.42 -5.53 7.43
N LEU A 107 -19.72 -6.04 8.44
CA LEU A 107 -18.56 -5.34 9.01
C LEU A 107 -17.41 -5.20 8.02
N SER A 108 -17.10 -6.25 7.25
CA SER A 108 -16.08 -6.19 6.20
C SER A 108 -16.43 -5.15 5.13
N CYS A 109 -17.69 -5.06 4.70
CA CYS A 109 -18.13 -4.00 3.78
C CYS A 109 -17.92 -2.60 4.37
N LEU A 110 -18.26 -2.40 5.66
CA LEU A 110 -18.05 -1.13 6.35
C LEU A 110 -16.57 -0.77 6.48
N PHE A 111 -15.71 -1.69 6.91
CA PHE A 111 -14.28 -1.41 7.04
C PHE A 111 -13.58 -1.27 5.68
N GLY A 112 -13.99 -2.04 4.68
CA GLY A 112 -13.50 -1.93 3.31
C GLY A 112 -13.84 -0.57 2.67
N THR A 113 -15.02 -0.01 2.95
CA THR A 113 -15.39 1.34 2.48
C THR A 113 -14.65 2.44 3.24
N LEU A 114 -14.48 2.31 4.57
CA LEU A 114 -13.66 3.22 5.37
C LEU A 114 -12.20 3.24 4.93
N ARG A 115 -11.66 2.08 4.53
CA ARG A 115 -10.33 1.97 3.93
C ARG A 115 -10.23 2.75 2.61
N ALA A 116 -11.25 2.73 1.77
CA ALA A 116 -11.25 3.50 0.52
C ALA A 116 -11.28 5.03 0.75
N LEU A 117 -11.78 5.47 1.90
CA LEU A 117 -11.82 6.88 2.31
C LEU A 117 -10.62 7.29 3.16
N SER A 118 -9.64 6.41 3.39
CA SER A 118 -8.54 6.70 4.28
C SER A 118 -7.56 7.70 3.65
N THR A 119 -7.24 8.77 4.39
CA THR A 119 -6.29 9.81 3.94
C THR A 119 -4.89 9.62 4.52
N ASN A 120 -4.75 8.76 5.53
CA ASN A 120 -3.50 8.50 6.22
C ASN A 120 -3.06 7.05 6.04
N TYR A 121 -1.76 6.82 5.85
CA TYR A 121 -1.20 5.47 5.67
C TYR A 121 -1.52 4.53 6.84
N VAL A 122 -1.43 5.03 8.08
CA VAL A 122 -1.73 4.24 9.28
C VAL A 122 -3.21 3.85 9.31
N MET A 123 -4.11 4.79 8.98
CA MET A 123 -5.55 4.55 8.89
C MET A 123 -5.88 3.48 7.84
N PHE A 124 -5.26 3.58 6.65
CA PHE A 124 -5.36 2.58 5.59
C PHE A 124 -4.99 1.17 6.09
N VAL A 125 -3.80 1.03 6.69
CA VAL A 125 -3.31 -0.27 7.20
C VAL A 125 -4.20 -0.81 8.30
N THR A 126 -4.69 0.03 9.20
CA THR A 126 -5.58 -0.41 10.30
C THR A 126 -6.91 -0.92 9.79
N PHE A 127 -7.55 -0.24 8.83
CA PHE A 127 -8.81 -0.71 8.26
C PHE A 127 -8.65 -1.92 7.38
N GLU A 128 -7.54 -2.02 6.63
CA GLU A 128 -7.19 -3.24 5.91
C GLU A 128 -7.07 -4.44 6.87
N ALA A 129 -6.39 -4.27 8.00
CA ALA A 129 -6.24 -5.33 8.99
C ALA A 129 -7.59 -5.69 9.63
N LEU A 130 -8.43 -4.71 9.97
CA LEU A 130 -9.76 -4.96 10.54
C LEU A 130 -10.68 -5.67 9.53
N ASP A 131 -10.73 -5.19 8.29
CA ASP A 131 -11.47 -5.84 7.21
C ASP A 131 -11.01 -7.29 7.04
N ALA A 132 -9.70 -7.52 6.95
CA ALA A 132 -9.12 -8.85 6.81
C ALA A 132 -9.44 -9.77 8.00
N PHE A 133 -9.51 -9.22 9.23
CA PHE A 133 -9.88 -9.97 10.43
C PHE A 133 -11.32 -10.47 10.36
N PHE A 134 -12.28 -9.60 10.01
CA PHE A 134 -13.68 -9.99 9.86
C PHE A 134 -13.92 -10.87 8.63
N ALA A 135 -13.11 -10.71 7.59
CA ALA A 135 -13.21 -11.47 6.35
C ALA A 135 -12.56 -12.87 6.38
N ALA A 136 -11.78 -13.18 7.42
CA ALA A 136 -10.98 -14.40 7.52
C ALA A 136 -11.79 -15.70 7.35
N GLY A 137 -13.08 -15.70 7.75
CA GLY A 137 -13.93 -16.88 7.78
C GLY A 137 -14.86 -17.09 6.58
N PHE A 138 -15.03 -16.12 5.68
CA PHE A 138 -16.14 -16.18 4.70
C PHE A 138 -16.06 -17.37 3.75
N TYR A 139 -14.90 -17.61 3.15
CA TYR A 139 -14.76 -18.67 2.14
C TYR A 139 -15.07 -20.05 2.72
N ASN A 140 -14.50 -20.36 3.90
CA ASN A 140 -14.75 -21.62 4.57
C ASN A 140 -16.20 -21.75 5.05
N CYS A 141 -16.78 -20.69 5.62
CA CYS A 141 -18.17 -20.70 6.07
C CYS A 141 -19.15 -20.88 4.90
N ALA A 142 -18.89 -20.24 3.75
CA ALA A 142 -19.73 -20.35 2.56
C ALA A 142 -19.76 -21.77 1.98
N ILE A 143 -18.60 -22.44 1.91
CA ILE A 143 -18.53 -23.83 1.44
C ILE A 143 -19.27 -24.77 2.39
N VAL A 144 -19.07 -24.63 3.70
CA VAL A 144 -19.76 -25.51 4.66
C VAL A 144 -21.27 -25.29 4.63
N LEU A 145 -21.73 -24.04 4.55
CA LEU A 145 -23.16 -23.75 4.43
C LEU A 145 -23.76 -24.33 3.14
N ALA A 146 -23.02 -24.30 2.03
CA ALA A 146 -23.47 -24.89 0.78
C ALA A 146 -23.63 -26.42 0.89
N VAL A 147 -22.74 -27.09 1.62
CA VAL A 147 -22.83 -28.53 1.91
C VAL A 147 -23.93 -28.86 2.93
N GLU A 148 -24.30 -27.93 3.81
CA GLU A 148 -25.42 -28.12 4.76
C GLU A 148 -26.80 -27.93 4.10
N LEU A 149 -26.87 -27.37 2.89
CA LEU A 149 -28.11 -27.08 2.16
C LEU A 149 -28.57 -28.23 1.24
N ILE A 150 -27.68 -29.17 0.93
CA ILE A 150 -27.97 -30.39 0.15
C ILE A 150 -28.53 -31.50 1.04
#